data_AF-A0A1G6VNP4-F1
#
_entry.id   AF-A0A1G6VNP4-F1
#
_cell.length_a   1.000
_cell.length_b   1.000
_cell.length_c   1.000
_cell.angle_alpha   90.00
_cell.angle_beta   90.00
_cell.angle_gamma   90.00
#
_symmetry.space_group_name_H-M   'P 1'
#
loop_
_entity.id
_entity.type
_entity.pdbx_description
1 polymer ?
#
loop_
_entity_poly.entity_id
_entity_poly.type
_entity_poly.pdbx_seq_one_letter_code
_entity_poly.pdbx_strand_id
1 'polypeptide(L)'
;MSDNASEDEPTMEEILASIRRIISDESEEEAAEPEVEEDFEEAPTPEPEPEPEPEPEPEPAFEPEPEPEPEPEPEPLPEPEPEPEPVYEPEPAPVPEPEPIPEPEEEDVFELTELASEGEVEAIVSPPVETRTAESFAHLTQMMVAGYEGADNTLESLVRAMLKPMLQGWLDENLPSIVQDAVEREVARIARRK
;
A
#
# COMPACT_ATOMS: atom_id res chain seq x y z
N MET A 1 33.24 10.77 19.60
CA MET A 1 33.08 9.36 19.99
C MET A 1 31.63 9.03 19.69
N SER A 2 31.36 8.47 18.51
CA SER A 2 30.04 8.00 18.15
C SER A 2 30.13 6.49 18.09
N ASP A 3 29.53 5.85 19.08
CA ASP A 3 29.35 4.40 19.11
C ASP A 3 28.41 3.99 17.98
N ASN A 4 28.80 2.86 17.36
CA ASN A 4 28.24 2.28 16.17
C ASN A 4 27.10 1.33 16.58
N ALA A 5 25.86 1.81 16.57
CA ALA A 5 24.67 0.96 16.67
C ALA A 5 24.39 0.32 15.29
N SER A 6 25.20 -0.69 14.94
CA SER A 6 24.92 -1.63 13.86
C SER A 6 24.62 -2.99 14.49
N GLU A 7 23.55 -3.05 15.29
CA GLU A 7 23.04 -4.30 15.84
C GLU A 7 21.57 -4.44 15.42
N ASP A 8 21.29 -5.57 14.74
CA ASP A 8 19.97 -6.15 14.45
C ASP A 8 19.19 -5.68 13.21
N GLU A 9 19.85 -5.55 12.05
CA GLU A 9 19.16 -5.94 10.80
C GLU A 9 19.52 -7.40 10.49
N PRO A 10 18.54 -8.32 10.47
CA PRO A 10 18.82 -9.73 10.21
C PRO A 10 19.44 -9.87 8.83
N THR A 11 20.54 -10.60 8.76
CA THR A 11 21.24 -10.84 7.50
C THR A 11 20.31 -11.61 6.56
N MET A 12 20.47 -11.40 5.25
CA MET A 12 19.66 -12.07 4.22
C MET A 12 19.61 -13.60 4.41
N GLU A 13 20.70 -14.21 4.88
CA GLU A 13 20.78 -15.64 5.13
C GLU A 13 19.93 -16.08 6.34
N GLU A 14 19.80 -15.24 7.37
CA GLU A 14 18.93 -15.47 8.54
C GLU A 14 17.44 -15.33 8.17
N ILE A 15 17.11 -14.36 7.31
CA ILE A 15 15.76 -14.21 6.76
C ILE A 15 15.38 -15.47 5.97
N LEU A 16 16.26 -15.94 5.10
CA LEU A 16 16.02 -17.14 4.28
C LEU A 16 16.00 -18.42 5.14
N ALA A 17 16.78 -18.50 6.21
CA ALA A 17 16.75 -19.60 7.16
C ALA A 17 15.45 -19.62 7.99
N SER A 18 14.94 -18.44 8.39
CA SER A 18 13.68 -18.30 9.12
C SER A 18 12.48 -18.76 8.26
N ILE A 19 12.43 -18.34 6.99
CA ILE A 19 11.39 -18.78 6.06
C ILE A 19 11.45 -20.30 5.82
N ARG A 20 12.64 -20.88 5.62
CA ARG A 20 12.77 -22.34 5.47
C ARG A 20 12.34 -23.10 6.70
N ARG A 21 12.59 -22.58 7.90
CA ARG A 21 12.16 -23.21 9.16
C ARG A 21 10.64 -23.19 9.29
N ILE A 22 9.98 -22.08 8.97
CA ILE A 22 8.51 -21.96 9.03
C ILE A 22 7.85 -22.94 8.06
N ILE A 23 8.37 -23.06 6.83
CA ILE A 23 7.80 -23.95 5.81
C ILE A 23 8.03 -25.44 6.14
N SER A 24 9.18 -25.79 6.72
CA SER A 24 9.43 -27.18 7.15
C SER A 24 8.63 -27.58 8.39
N ASP A 25 8.36 -26.65 9.31
CA ASP A 25 7.61 -26.90 10.55
C ASP A 25 6.10 -27.07 10.29
N GLU A 26 5.56 -26.48 9.22
CA GLU A 26 4.13 -26.54 8.88
C GLU A 26 3.77 -27.67 7.88
N SER A 27 4.74 -28.40 7.32
CA SER A 27 4.49 -29.50 6.37
C SER A 27 4.52 -30.92 6.98
N GLU A 28 4.67 -31.05 8.29
CA GLU A 28 4.79 -32.36 8.98
C GLU A 28 3.59 -32.75 9.85
N GLU A 29 2.45 -32.08 9.69
CA GLU A 29 1.16 -32.50 10.26
C GLU A 29 0.08 -32.44 9.18
N GLU A 30 0.00 -33.51 8.38
CA GLU A 30 -1.21 -34.10 7.77
C GLU A 30 -0.86 -34.91 6.51
N ALA A 31 -0.08 -35.99 6.71
CA ALA A 31 0.01 -37.11 5.79
C ALA A 31 -0.30 -38.38 6.57
N ALA A 32 -1.59 -38.67 6.72
CA ALA A 32 -2.06 -39.96 7.20
C ALA A 32 -1.71 -41.03 6.16
N GLU A 33 -0.62 -41.74 6.39
CA GLU A 33 -0.32 -43.03 5.76
C GLU A 33 -1.30 -44.09 6.31
N PRO A 34 -2.01 -44.85 5.46
CA PRO A 34 -2.33 -46.22 5.81
C PRO A 34 -1.24 -47.13 5.24
N GLU A 35 -0.46 -47.73 6.14
CA GLU A 35 0.32 -48.94 5.88
C GLU A 35 -0.62 -50.00 5.29
N VAL A 36 -0.38 -50.38 4.03
CA VAL A 36 -0.99 -51.58 3.46
C VAL A 36 0.15 -52.55 3.21
N GLU A 37 0.16 -53.59 4.05
CA GLU A 37 1.05 -54.74 4.03
C GLU A 37 1.09 -55.35 2.61
N GLU A 38 2.30 -55.53 2.09
CA GLU A 38 2.54 -56.28 0.84
C GLU A 38 2.23 -57.77 1.07
N ASP A 39 1.00 -58.17 0.73
CA ASP A 39 0.63 -59.57 0.50
C ASP A 39 0.53 -59.81 -1.01
N PHE A 40 1.62 -60.33 -1.57
CA PHE A 40 1.77 -60.66 -2.98
C PHE A 40 1.22 -62.07 -3.22
N GLU A 41 -0.09 -62.21 -3.41
CA GLU A 41 -0.69 -63.44 -3.94
C GLU A 41 -1.61 -63.16 -5.14
N GLU A 42 -1.19 -63.73 -6.28
CA GLU A 42 -2.02 -64.16 -7.42
C GLU A 42 -2.69 -63.07 -8.29
N ALA A 43 -2.01 -62.68 -9.37
CA ALA A 43 -2.55 -61.84 -10.43
C ALA A 43 -3.75 -62.52 -11.12
N PRO A 44 -4.91 -61.86 -11.25
CA PRO A 44 -5.97 -62.34 -12.12
C PRO A 44 -5.54 -62.19 -13.60
N THR A 45 -5.80 -63.21 -14.40
CA THR A 45 -5.65 -63.17 -15.87
C THR A 45 -6.44 -61.99 -16.45
N PRO A 46 -5.88 -61.20 -17.38
CA PRO A 46 -6.60 -60.07 -17.98
C PRO A 46 -7.79 -60.57 -18.81
N GLU A 47 -8.97 -60.01 -18.56
CA GLU A 47 -10.11 -60.13 -19.47
C GLU A 47 -9.76 -59.52 -20.83
N PRO A 48 -10.31 -60.04 -21.95
CA PRO A 48 -10.07 -59.45 -23.26
C PRO A 48 -10.60 -58.01 -23.30
N GLU A 49 -9.74 -57.08 -23.74
CA GLU A 49 -10.11 -55.68 -23.96
C GLU A 49 -11.29 -55.59 -24.95
N PRO A 50 -12.28 -54.72 -24.71
CA PRO A 50 -13.37 -54.50 -25.65
C PRO A 50 -12.81 -53.96 -26.99
N GLU A 51 -13.33 -54.49 -28.10
CA GLU A 51 -13.01 -53.97 -29.44
C GLU A 51 -13.29 -52.45 -29.50
N PRO A 52 -12.42 -51.66 -30.13
CA PRO A 52 -12.62 -50.22 -30.23
C PRO A 52 -13.90 -49.92 -31.03
N GLU A 53 -14.77 -49.10 -30.46
CA GLU A 53 -15.92 -48.55 -31.19
C GLU A 53 -15.43 -47.77 -32.42
N PRO A 54 -16.17 -47.81 -33.54
CA PRO A 54 -15.79 -47.06 -34.73
C PRO A 54 -15.74 -45.56 -34.42
N GLU A 55 -14.62 -44.93 -34.75
CA GLU A 55 -14.45 -43.48 -34.61
C GLU A 55 -15.56 -42.73 -35.37
N PRO A 56 -16.16 -41.68 -34.77
CA PRO A 56 -17.17 -40.89 -35.43
C PRO A 56 -16.59 -40.23 -36.69
N GLU A 57 -17.35 -40.26 -37.79
CA GLU A 57 -16.96 -39.59 -39.03
C GLU A 57 -16.74 -38.08 -38.76
N PRO A 58 -15.71 -37.47 -39.37
CA PRO A 58 -15.42 -36.06 -39.13
C PRO A 58 -16.58 -35.21 -39.62
N GLU A 59 -17.11 -34.38 -38.72
CA GLU A 59 -18.11 -33.36 -39.06
C GLU A 59 -17.59 -32.44 -40.17
N PRO A 60 -18.47 -31.96 -41.07
CA PRO A 60 -18.06 -31.08 -42.16
C PRO A 60 -17.38 -29.84 -41.59
N ALA A 61 -16.14 -29.58 -42.04
CA ALA A 61 -15.39 -28.40 -41.66
C ALA A 61 -16.20 -27.14 -42.04
N PHE A 62 -16.49 -26.31 -41.04
CA PHE A 62 -17.06 -24.99 -41.26
C PHE A 62 -16.13 -24.21 -42.21
N GLU A 63 -16.68 -23.76 -43.34
CA GLU A 63 -15.98 -22.77 -44.16
C GLU A 63 -15.71 -21.54 -43.29
N PRO A 64 -14.48 -20.99 -43.30
CA PRO A 64 -14.19 -19.79 -42.53
C PRO A 64 -15.11 -18.67 -43.03
N GLU A 65 -15.84 -18.04 -42.10
CA GLU A 65 -16.58 -16.82 -42.40
C GLU A 65 -15.62 -15.79 -43.00
N PRO A 66 -16.05 -15.01 -44.01
CA PRO A 66 -15.21 -14.00 -44.62
C PRO A 66 -14.71 -13.04 -43.54
N GLU A 67 -13.40 -12.81 -43.49
CA GLU A 67 -12.80 -11.85 -42.57
C GLU A 67 -13.49 -10.49 -42.74
N PRO A 68 -13.87 -9.83 -41.63
CA PRO A 68 -14.49 -8.51 -41.70
C PRO A 68 -13.55 -7.55 -42.42
N GLU A 69 -14.08 -6.79 -43.38
CA GLU A 69 -13.32 -5.74 -44.05
C GLU A 69 -12.74 -4.79 -42.99
N PRO A 70 -11.48 -4.35 -43.15
CA PRO A 70 -10.86 -3.43 -42.21
C PRO A 70 -11.69 -2.14 -42.14
N GLU A 71 -12.13 -1.79 -40.93
CA GLU A 71 -12.81 -0.53 -40.70
C GLU A 71 -11.91 0.63 -41.15
N PRO A 72 -12.48 1.69 -41.76
CA PRO A 72 -11.72 2.84 -42.18
C PRO A 72 -10.98 3.43 -40.98
N GLU A 73 -9.66 3.63 -41.13
CA GLU A 73 -8.84 4.24 -40.09
C GLU A 73 -9.47 5.58 -39.65
N PRO A 74 -9.59 5.83 -38.34
CA PRO A 74 -10.15 7.07 -37.85
C PRO A 74 -9.32 8.25 -38.37
N GLU A 75 -10.00 9.24 -38.95
CA GLU A 75 -9.34 10.46 -39.41
C GLU A 75 -8.53 11.08 -38.26
N PRO A 76 -7.31 11.57 -38.54
CA PRO A 76 -6.48 12.20 -37.52
C PRO A 76 -7.24 13.36 -36.91
N LEU A 77 -7.42 13.32 -35.59
CA LEU A 77 -7.99 14.44 -34.84
C LEU A 77 -7.18 15.71 -35.13
N PRO A 78 -7.83 16.85 -35.35
CA PRO A 78 -7.14 18.12 -35.53
C PRO A 78 -6.21 18.37 -34.34
N GLU A 79 -4.96 18.74 -34.64
CA GLU A 79 -3.98 19.09 -33.60
C GLU A 79 -4.56 20.18 -32.69
N PRO A 80 -4.38 20.05 -31.36
CA PRO A 80 -4.85 21.07 -30.43
C PRO A 80 -4.21 22.41 -30.77
N GLU A 81 -5.03 23.46 -30.86
CA GLU A 81 -4.53 24.82 -31.03
C GLU A 81 -3.53 25.14 -29.89
N PRO A 82 -2.43 25.85 -30.20
CA PRO A 82 -1.44 26.20 -29.19
C PRO A 82 -2.12 27.00 -28.07
N GLU A 83 -1.95 26.54 -26.83
CA GLU A 83 -2.46 27.24 -25.66
C GLU A 83 -1.91 28.67 -25.63
N PRO A 84 -2.74 29.67 -25.29
CA PRO A 84 -2.29 31.05 -25.20
C PRO A 84 -1.15 31.16 -24.17
N GLU A 85 -0.04 31.78 -24.57
CA GLU A 85 1.06 32.06 -23.66
C GLU A 85 0.54 32.80 -22.41
N PRO A 86 0.99 32.42 -21.20
CA PRO A 86 0.55 33.07 -19.98
C PRO A 86 0.93 34.55 -20.03
N VAL A 87 -0.09 35.41 -20.08
CA VAL A 87 0.09 36.86 -19.90
C VAL A 87 0.36 37.07 -18.41
N TYR A 88 1.63 37.30 -18.08
CA TYR A 88 2.01 37.69 -16.73
C TYR A 88 1.39 39.06 -16.41
N GLU A 89 0.47 39.11 -15.46
CA GLU A 89 0.11 40.36 -14.82
C GLU A 89 1.33 40.95 -14.13
N PRO A 90 1.53 42.28 -14.16
CA PRO A 90 2.62 42.92 -13.45
C PRO A 90 2.53 42.56 -11.97
N GLU A 91 3.66 42.15 -11.38
CA GLU A 91 3.73 41.84 -9.95
C GLU A 91 3.13 42.99 -9.13
N PRO A 92 2.26 42.69 -8.14
CA PRO A 92 1.67 43.71 -7.31
C PRO A 92 2.78 44.52 -6.62
N ALA A 93 2.63 45.85 -6.63
CA ALA A 93 3.56 46.74 -5.95
C ALA A 93 3.74 46.29 -4.48
N PRO A 94 4.96 46.40 -3.92
CA PRO A 94 5.22 45.97 -2.55
C PRO A 94 4.27 46.71 -1.61
N VAL A 95 3.47 45.93 -0.88
CA VAL A 95 2.63 46.44 0.20
C VAL A 95 3.58 46.99 1.27
N PRO A 96 3.34 48.21 1.82
CA PRO A 96 4.18 48.74 2.89
C PRO A 96 4.25 47.74 4.03
N GLU A 97 5.46 47.50 4.54
CA GLU A 97 5.66 46.64 5.71
C GLU A 97 4.79 47.15 6.88
N PRO A 98 4.08 46.26 7.58
CA PRO A 98 3.31 46.65 8.75
C PRO A 98 4.24 47.30 9.78
N GLU A 99 3.81 48.42 10.35
CA GLU A 99 4.53 49.02 11.49
C GLU A 99 4.68 47.95 12.59
N PRO A 100 5.84 47.92 13.29
CA PRO A 100 6.05 46.95 14.36
C PRO A 100 4.96 47.13 15.41
N ILE A 101 4.14 46.09 15.57
CA ILE A 101 3.19 45.98 16.66
C ILE A 101 4.02 46.04 17.96
N PRO A 102 3.66 46.86 18.96
CA PRO A 102 4.35 46.88 20.23
C PRO A 102 4.40 45.46 20.79
N GLU A 103 5.62 45.01 21.11
CA GLU A 103 5.85 43.72 21.73
C GLU A 103 5.04 43.68 23.04
N PRO A 104 4.18 42.66 23.26
CA PRO A 104 3.46 42.55 24.52
C PRO A 104 4.50 42.41 25.63
N GLU A 105 4.43 43.30 26.63
CA GLU A 105 5.22 43.13 27.85
C GLU A 105 4.84 41.77 28.45
N GLU A 106 5.78 40.83 28.55
CA GLU A 106 5.54 39.44 28.99
C GLU A 106 5.08 39.33 30.47
N GLU A 107 4.77 40.45 31.12
CA GLU A 107 4.33 40.49 32.52
C GLU A 107 2.87 39.99 32.69
N ASP A 108 2.02 40.05 31.67
CA ASP A 108 0.57 39.71 31.82
C ASP A 108 0.22 38.23 31.53
N VAL A 109 1.06 37.48 30.80
CA VAL A 109 0.73 36.08 30.41
C VAL A 109 0.91 35.10 31.58
N PHE A 110 1.90 35.37 32.44
CA PHE A 110 2.11 34.59 33.66
C PHE A 110 1.09 34.91 34.74
N GLU A 111 0.62 36.16 34.84
CA GLU A 111 -0.42 36.57 35.80
C GLU A 111 -1.76 35.87 35.51
N LEU A 112 -2.13 35.69 34.23
CA LEU A 112 -3.37 34.98 33.87
C LEU A 112 -3.36 33.49 34.23
N THR A 113 -2.19 32.86 34.16
CA THR A 113 -2.00 31.43 34.50
C THR A 113 -1.91 31.25 36.02
N GLU A 114 -1.30 32.21 36.72
CA GLU A 114 -1.22 32.24 38.18
C GLU A 114 -2.59 32.51 38.82
N LEU A 115 -3.40 33.39 38.23
CA LEU A 115 -4.78 33.69 38.66
C LEU A 115 -5.76 32.53 38.36
N ALA A 116 -5.49 31.72 37.33
CA ALA A 116 -6.18 30.45 37.09
C ALA A 116 -5.75 29.34 38.06
N SER A 117 -4.54 29.41 38.62
CA SER A 117 -4.01 28.52 39.65
C SER A 117 -4.52 28.92 41.05
N GLU A 118 -4.68 30.22 41.31
CA GLU A 118 -5.25 30.80 42.52
C GLU A 118 -6.79 30.84 42.48
N GLY A 119 -7.42 29.72 42.11
CA GLY A 119 -8.73 29.29 42.64
C GLY A 119 -9.97 30.20 42.57
N GLU A 120 -9.96 31.36 41.90
CA GLU A 120 -11.09 32.30 41.95
C GLU A 120 -11.45 32.94 40.59
N VAL A 121 -11.19 32.22 39.49
CA VAL A 121 -11.96 32.44 38.26
C VAL A 121 -13.26 31.64 38.36
N GLU A 122 -14.40 32.34 38.39
CA GLU A 122 -15.71 31.69 38.40
C GLU A 122 -15.83 30.83 37.13
N ALA A 123 -15.75 29.51 37.31
CA ALA A 123 -15.83 28.57 36.20
C ALA A 123 -17.17 28.76 35.47
N ILE A 124 -17.11 29.13 34.21
CA ILE A 124 -18.28 29.33 33.35
C ILE A 124 -19.07 28.02 33.21
N VAL A 125 -18.40 26.89 33.40
CA VAL A 125 -18.96 25.55 33.29
C VAL A 125 -18.95 24.88 34.65
N SER A 126 -20.03 24.16 34.97
CA SER A 126 -20.09 23.38 36.21
C SER A 126 -19.18 22.14 36.12
N PRO A 127 -18.55 21.69 37.22
CA PRO A 127 -17.74 20.46 37.25
C PRO A 127 -18.37 19.21 36.60
N PRO A 128 -19.68 18.91 36.78
CA PRO A 128 -20.30 17.74 36.14
C PRO A 128 -20.53 17.88 34.62
N VAL A 129 -20.38 19.08 34.05
CA VAL A 129 -20.42 19.29 32.59
C VAL A 129 -19.02 19.12 32.01
N GLU A 130 -17.99 19.59 32.72
CA GLU A 130 -16.59 19.36 32.36
C GLU A 130 -16.29 17.85 32.29
N THR A 131 -16.65 17.10 33.33
CA THR A 131 -16.41 15.64 33.35
C THR A 131 -17.15 14.92 32.23
N ARG A 132 -18.43 15.22 32.00
CA ARG A 132 -19.20 14.61 30.90
C ARG A 132 -18.63 14.93 29.53
N THR A 133 -18.12 16.14 29.35
CA THR A 133 -17.51 16.57 28.08
C THR A 133 -16.17 15.84 27.88
N ALA A 134 -15.32 15.80 28.90
CA ALA A 134 -14.07 15.05 28.88
C ALA A 134 -14.30 13.56 28.63
N GLU A 135 -15.29 12.94 29.26
CA GLU A 135 -15.69 11.55 29.04
C GLU A 135 -16.20 11.32 27.61
N SER A 136 -16.94 12.26 27.03
CA SER A 136 -17.43 12.16 25.64
C SER A 136 -16.29 12.24 24.63
N PHE A 137 -15.33 13.14 24.84
CA PHE A 137 -14.13 13.22 24.00
C PHE A 137 -13.25 11.99 24.18
N ALA A 138 -13.05 11.51 25.41
CA ALA A 138 -12.34 10.27 25.66
C ALA A 138 -13.02 9.07 24.98
N HIS A 139 -14.35 9.01 24.99
CA HIS A 139 -15.13 7.97 24.31
C HIS A 139 -15.00 8.05 22.78
N LEU A 140 -14.99 9.25 22.19
CA LEU A 140 -14.79 9.42 20.75
C LEU A 140 -13.36 9.01 20.36
N THR A 141 -12.35 9.46 21.10
CA THR A 141 -10.96 9.04 20.90
C THR A 141 -10.81 7.54 21.04
N GLN A 142 -11.45 6.93 22.04
CA GLN A 142 -11.46 5.48 22.21
C GLN A 142 -12.18 4.78 21.05
N MET A 143 -13.26 5.34 20.50
CA MET A 143 -13.97 4.80 19.34
C MET A 143 -13.17 4.96 18.04
N MET A 144 -12.31 5.99 17.94
CA MET A 144 -11.37 6.19 16.83
C MET A 144 -10.15 5.24 16.94
N VAL A 145 -9.69 4.95 18.16
CA VAL A 145 -8.46 4.19 18.43
C VAL A 145 -8.72 2.68 18.59
N ALA A 146 -9.71 2.29 19.38
CA ALA A 146 -10.12 0.91 19.59
C ALA A 146 -11.22 0.53 18.60
N GLY A 147 -10.97 0.81 17.31
CA GLY A 147 -11.93 0.60 16.23
C GLY A 147 -12.77 -0.66 16.40
N TYR A 148 -14.06 -0.54 16.06
CA TYR A 148 -14.90 -1.70 15.80
C TYR A 148 -14.07 -2.76 15.06
N GLU A 149 -14.03 -3.98 15.59
CA GLU A 149 -13.43 -5.14 14.94
C GLU A 149 -14.02 -5.27 13.52
N GLY A 150 -13.34 -4.68 12.53
CA GLY A 150 -13.89 -4.38 11.20
C GLY A 150 -13.09 -3.25 10.54
N ALA A 151 -11.92 -3.61 10.02
CA ALA A 151 -10.77 -2.77 9.68
C ALA A 151 -10.89 -1.83 8.46
N ASP A 152 -12.07 -1.29 8.17
CA ASP A 152 -12.29 -0.54 6.91
C ASP A 152 -12.65 0.94 7.11
N ASN A 153 -12.89 1.38 8.35
CA ASN A 153 -13.49 2.70 8.62
C ASN A 153 -12.50 3.74 9.16
N THR A 154 -11.22 3.40 9.27
CA THR A 154 -10.21 4.34 9.78
C THR A 154 -9.80 5.32 8.68
N LEU A 155 -9.44 6.55 9.06
CA LEU A 155 -8.90 7.54 8.13
C LEU A 155 -7.69 6.96 7.39
N GLU A 156 -6.86 6.18 8.08
CA GLU A 156 -5.72 5.51 7.46
C GLU A 156 -6.14 4.52 6.38
N SER A 157 -7.17 3.69 6.63
CA SER A 157 -7.68 2.73 5.63
C SER A 157 -8.22 3.45 4.40
N LEU A 158 -8.96 4.55 4.58
CA LEU A 158 -9.45 5.39 3.49
C LEU A 158 -8.31 6.04 2.70
N VAL A 159 -7.36 6.67 3.37
CA VAL A 159 -6.21 7.32 2.73
C VAL A 159 -5.35 6.29 1.98
N ARG A 160 -5.14 5.11 2.58
CA ARG A 160 -4.43 4.00 1.93
C ARG A 160 -5.18 3.49 0.70
N ALA A 161 -6.50 3.32 0.77
CA ALA A 161 -7.32 2.91 -0.36
C ALA A 161 -7.26 3.93 -1.52
N MET A 162 -7.18 5.23 -1.20
CA MET A 162 -7.05 6.29 -2.20
C MET A 162 -5.64 6.40 -2.79
N LEU A 163 -4.59 6.29 -1.96
CA LEU A 163 -3.20 6.46 -2.42
C LEU A 163 -2.65 5.23 -3.13
N LYS A 164 -3.11 4.03 -2.78
CA LYS A 164 -2.64 2.77 -3.38
C LYS A 164 -2.70 2.74 -4.90
N PRO A 165 -3.82 3.05 -5.59
CA PRO A 165 -3.87 3.03 -7.05
C PRO A 165 -2.98 4.11 -7.69
N MET A 166 -2.86 5.29 -7.06
CA MET A 166 -2.00 6.37 -7.58
C MET A 166 -0.51 6.00 -7.51
N LEU A 167 -0.08 5.45 -6.38
CA LEU A 167 1.30 4.99 -6.19
C LEU A 167 1.62 3.78 -7.07
N GLN A 168 0.66 2.86 -7.25
CA GLN A 168 0.85 1.71 -8.13
C GLN A 168 1.09 2.14 -9.57
N GLY A 169 0.24 3.01 -10.15
CA GLY A 169 0.44 3.49 -11.52
C GLY A 169 1.79 4.22 -11.69
N TRP A 170 2.16 5.04 -10.71
CA TRP A 170 3.46 5.71 -10.74
C TRP A 170 4.63 4.72 -10.68
N LEU A 171 4.56 3.71 -9.81
CA LEU A 171 5.60 2.69 -9.70
C LEU A 171 5.68 1.88 -10.99
N ASP A 172 4.56 1.49 -11.60
CA ASP A 172 4.54 0.73 -12.85
C ASP A 172 5.25 1.50 -13.99
N GLU A 173 5.09 2.82 -14.03
CA GLU A 173 5.73 3.69 -15.04
C GLU A 173 7.20 4.02 -14.73
N ASN A 174 7.55 4.26 -13.45
CA ASN A 174 8.83 4.88 -13.09
C ASN A 174 9.85 3.88 -12.49
N LEU A 175 9.39 2.78 -11.90
CA LEU A 175 10.25 1.81 -11.23
C LEU A 175 11.27 1.15 -12.19
N PRO A 176 10.92 0.80 -13.45
CA PRO A 176 11.90 0.21 -14.37
C PRO A 176 13.11 1.11 -14.63
N SER A 177 12.90 2.41 -14.84
CA SER A 177 13.98 3.38 -15.08
C SER A 177 14.83 3.58 -13.83
N ILE A 178 14.19 3.72 -12.66
CA ILE A 178 14.88 3.91 -11.38
C ILE A 178 15.81 2.72 -11.09
N VAL A 179 15.33 1.50 -11.34
CA VAL A 179 16.12 0.28 -11.12
C VAL A 179 17.26 0.18 -12.13
N GLN A 180 17.04 0.50 -13.41
CA GLN A 180 18.12 0.53 -14.41
C GLN A 180 19.23 1.49 -14.00
N ASP A 181 18.89 2.73 -13.63
CA ASP A 181 19.87 3.71 -13.16
C ASP A 181 20.62 3.24 -11.90
N ALA A 182 19.92 2.58 -10.98
CA ALA A 182 20.51 2.03 -9.77
C ALA A 182 21.48 0.87 -10.08
N VAL A 183 21.08 -0.05 -10.96
CA VAL A 183 21.90 -1.20 -11.39
C VAL A 183 23.11 -0.76 -12.19
N GLU A 184 22.95 0.18 -13.13
CA GLU A 184 24.06 0.72 -13.91
C GLU A 184 25.10 1.40 -13.01
N ARG A 185 24.63 2.19 -12.03
CA ARG A 185 25.50 2.80 -11.02
C ARG A 185 26.24 1.74 -10.21
N GLU A 186 25.57 0.64 -9.87
CA GLU A 186 26.14 -0.47 -9.11
C GLU A 186 27.18 -1.27 -9.90
N VAL A 187 26.89 -1.59 -11.17
CA VAL A 187 27.83 -2.27 -12.07
C VAL A 187 29.05 -1.38 -12.34
N ALA A 188 28.86 -0.09 -12.59
CA ALA A 188 29.96 0.86 -12.78
C ALA A 188 30.86 0.95 -11.53
N ARG A 189 30.27 0.86 -10.33
CA ARG A 189 31.00 0.83 -9.07
C ARG A 189 31.84 -0.44 -8.92
N ILE A 190 31.29 -1.60 -9.26
CA ILE A 190 32.02 -2.89 -9.20
C ILE A 190 33.13 -2.92 -10.26
N ALA A 191 32.85 -2.43 -11.47
CA ALA A 191 33.81 -2.38 -12.56
C ALA A 191 35.02 -1.49 -12.26
N ARG A 192 34.86 -0.41 -11.48
CA ARG A 192 35.99 0.42 -10.99
C ARG A 192 36.80 -0.21 -9.86
N ARG A 193 36.23 -1.17 -9.14
CA ARG A 193 36.88 -1.83 -8.00
C ARG A 193 37.74 -3.03 -8.42
N LYS A 194 37.55 -3.54 -9.63
CA LYS A 194 38.29 -4.65 -10.22
C LYS A 194 39.45 -4.15 -11.08
#